data_AF-A0A9X0HK61-F1
#
_entry.id   AF-A0A9X0HK61-F1
#
_cell.length_a   1.000
_cell.length_b   1.000
_cell.length_c   1.000
_cell.angle_alpha   90.00
_cell.angle_beta   90.00
_cell.angle_gamma   90.00
#
_symmetry.space_group_name_H-M   'P 1'
#
loop_
_entity.id
_entity.type
_entity.pdbx_description
1 polymer ?
#
loop_
_entity_poly.entity_id
_entity_poly.type
_entity_poly.pdbx_seq_one_letter_code
_entity_poly.pdbx_strand_id
1 'polypeptide(L)'
;MKLPVFQLQVDEFDDNTGMFLISMVDRPAMQVQAVKLSESEPQEVTLKATDQMKRYLTSAVIIPDKLIYRNDDQQGEHYIQFTSDDIEKIRNKFFQQTGNLRLSNKNHDQSDTVQAQLIESWIIEDPKVDKAAALGFHLPKGTMMATYKILDETFWESEVMTGNVTGFSLEGRFRESQVKMSEATPKEIDWSSIEDDINAILNELRTDGKLD
;
A
#
# COMPACT_ATOMS: atom_id res chain seq x y z
N MET A 1 -26.85 -3.09 -2.93
CA MET A 1 -26.75 -1.62 -2.70
C MET A 1 -25.29 -1.23 -2.84
N LYS A 2 -24.98 -0.04 -3.36
CA LYS A 2 -23.60 0.48 -3.33
C LYS A 2 -23.32 1.00 -1.92
N LEU A 3 -22.31 0.47 -1.25
CA LEU A 3 -21.89 0.96 0.07
C LEU A 3 -21.27 2.35 -0.06
N PRO A 4 -21.42 3.25 0.93
CA PRO A 4 -20.75 4.54 0.95
C PRO A 4 -19.23 4.39 0.88
N VAL A 5 -18.56 5.36 0.27
CA VAL A 5 -17.09 5.46 0.26
C VAL A 5 -16.69 6.76 0.93
N PHE A 6 -15.74 6.70 1.85
CA PHE A 6 -15.16 7.84 2.53
C PHE A 6 -13.68 7.97 2.19
N GLN A 7 -13.26 9.20 1.91
CA GLN A 7 -11.86 9.52 1.71
C GLN A 7 -11.27 9.98 3.04
N LEU A 8 -10.15 9.35 3.42
CA LEU A 8 -9.38 9.70 4.59
C LEU A 8 -8.30 10.72 4.25
N GLN A 9 -8.26 11.80 5.02
CA GLN A 9 -7.45 12.98 4.77
C GLN A 9 -6.70 13.39 6.03
N VAL A 10 -5.56 14.05 5.84
CA VAL A 10 -4.86 14.78 6.90
C VAL A 10 -4.81 16.26 6.58
N ASP A 11 -4.85 17.07 7.62
CA ASP A 11 -4.57 18.49 7.55
C ASP A 11 -3.10 18.68 7.93
N GLU A 12 -2.27 19.12 6.99
CA GLU A 12 -0.84 19.29 7.20
C GLU A 12 -0.52 20.32 8.29
N PHE A 13 -1.45 21.23 8.58
CA PHE A 13 -1.25 22.35 9.50
C PHE A 13 -1.88 22.14 10.89
N ASP A 14 -2.63 21.06 11.12
CA ASP A 14 -3.20 20.74 12.44
C ASP A 14 -2.39 19.69 13.19
N ASP A 15 -2.57 19.58 14.51
CA ASP A 15 -1.98 18.48 15.30
C ASP A 15 -3.01 17.38 15.62
N ASN A 16 -4.22 17.47 15.06
CA ASN A 16 -5.33 16.57 15.37
C ASN A 16 -5.37 15.36 14.44
N THR A 17 -4.85 15.50 13.23
CA THR A 17 -4.74 14.46 12.22
C THR A 17 -3.30 14.04 12.02
N GLY A 18 -3.08 12.84 11.50
CA GLY A 18 -1.75 12.33 11.22
C GLY A 18 -1.62 10.86 11.54
N MET A 19 -0.54 10.29 10.99
CA MET A 19 -0.10 8.95 11.31
C MET A 19 0.83 9.00 12.53
N PHE A 20 0.66 8.08 13.46
CA PHE A 20 1.47 7.99 14.69
C PHE A 20 2.45 6.82 14.64
N LEU A 21 2.05 5.72 14.00
CA LEU A 21 2.79 4.47 13.97
C LEU A 21 2.53 3.73 12.66
N ILE A 22 3.53 2.96 12.21
CA ILE A 22 3.38 1.91 11.22
C ILE A 22 3.58 0.59 11.97
N SER A 23 2.55 -0.26 11.93
CA SER A 23 2.48 -1.50 12.68
C SER A 23 2.76 -2.69 11.79
N MET A 24 3.41 -3.72 12.35
CA MET A 24 3.73 -4.97 11.67
C MET A 24 2.62 -5.95 11.93
N VAL A 25 2.02 -6.48 10.87
CA VAL A 25 0.76 -7.22 11.00
C VAL A 25 0.76 -8.50 10.19
N ASP A 26 0.03 -9.49 10.69
CA ASP A 26 -0.18 -10.78 10.02
C ASP A 26 -1.18 -10.68 8.87
N ARG A 27 -2.08 -9.69 8.91
CA ARG A 27 -3.08 -9.36 7.91
C ARG A 27 -3.17 -7.84 7.75
N PRO A 28 -2.36 -7.21 6.88
CA PRO A 28 -2.48 -5.78 6.62
C PRO A 28 -3.91 -5.40 6.26
N ALA A 29 -4.43 -4.34 6.87
CA ALA A 29 -5.73 -3.80 6.48
C ALA A 29 -5.76 -3.37 5.00
N MET A 30 -4.57 -3.12 4.43
CA MET A 30 -4.33 -2.91 3.01
C MET A 30 -4.18 -4.22 2.21
N GLN A 31 -4.54 -5.42 2.70
CA GLN A 31 -4.69 -6.64 1.90
C GLN A 31 -6.07 -6.63 1.21
N VAL A 32 -6.10 -6.51 -0.12
CA VAL A 32 -6.75 -7.55 -0.96
C VAL A 32 -6.75 -8.89 -0.24
N GLN A 33 -7.95 -9.43 0.01
CA GLN A 33 -8.13 -10.74 0.64
C GLN A 33 -7.18 -11.77 0.03
N ALA A 34 -6.29 -12.32 0.85
CA ALA A 34 -5.69 -13.62 0.58
C ALA A 34 -6.79 -14.67 0.70
N VAL A 35 -7.50 -14.91 -0.41
CA VAL A 35 -8.16 -16.19 -0.59
C VAL A 35 -7.03 -17.19 -0.69
N LYS A 36 -6.93 -18.05 0.32
CA LYS A 36 -6.07 -19.23 0.35
C LYS A 36 -6.23 -19.98 -0.98
N LEU A 37 -5.29 -19.78 -1.90
CA LEU A 37 -5.33 -20.39 -3.22
C LEU A 37 -4.70 -21.78 -3.14
N SER A 38 -5.51 -22.76 -3.52
CA SER A 38 -5.03 -23.89 -4.32
C SER A 38 -4.07 -23.39 -5.39
N GLU A 39 -2.96 -24.10 -5.56
CA GLU A 39 -1.85 -23.87 -6.48
C GLU A 39 -2.25 -23.33 -7.87
N SER A 40 -2.35 -22.00 -8.03
CA SER A 40 -2.06 -21.23 -9.25
C SER A 40 -2.33 -19.74 -9.02
N GLU A 41 -1.23 -19.02 -8.78
CA GLU A 41 -1.01 -17.57 -8.87
C GLU A 41 -1.77 -16.59 -7.94
N PRO A 42 -1.07 -16.02 -6.94
CA PRO A 42 -1.42 -14.77 -6.30
C PRO A 42 -0.51 -13.61 -6.76
N GLN A 43 -1.08 -12.55 -7.36
CA GLN A 43 -0.44 -11.23 -7.36
C GLN A 43 -0.92 -10.48 -6.10
N GLU A 44 -0.15 -10.61 -5.02
CA GLU A 44 -0.40 -9.94 -3.74
C GLU A 44 0.84 -9.17 -3.27
N VAL A 45 0.60 -8.04 -2.58
CA VAL A 45 1.61 -7.17 -1.98
C VAL A 45 2.31 -7.93 -0.86
N THR A 46 3.36 -8.67 -1.23
CA THR A 46 4.06 -9.58 -0.33
C THR A 46 5.18 -8.81 0.37
N LEU A 47 5.19 -8.78 1.70
CA LEU A 47 6.36 -8.32 2.47
C LEU A 47 7.63 -8.99 1.97
N LYS A 48 8.73 -8.24 1.87
CA LYS A 48 10.02 -8.79 1.53
C LYS A 48 11.03 -8.52 2.62
N ALA A 49 11.68 -9.59 3.08
CA ALA A 49 12.96 -9.51 3.78
C ALA A 49 14.03 -9.09 2.76
N THR A 50 14.08 -7.79 2.46
CA THR A 50 14.87 -7.22 1.35
C THR A 50 16.37 -7.33 1.56
N ASP A 51 16.80 -7.45 2.82
CA ASP A 51 18.18 -7.78 3.19
C ASP A 51 18.16 -8.55 4.52
N GLN A 52 18.32 -9.86 4.45
CA GLN A 52 18.26 -10.73 5.64
C GLN A 52 19.41 -10.45 6.62
N MET A 53 20.61 -10.17 6.11
CA MET A 53 21.77 -9.86 6.97
C MET A 53 21.57 -8.54 7.71
N LYS A 54 20.97 -7.54 7.05
CA LYS A 54 20.67 -6.25 7.68
C LYS A 54 19.35 -6.25 8.45
N ARG A 55 18.54 -7.30 8.35
CA ARG A 55 17.18 -7.41 8.90
C ARG A 55 16.25 -6.32 8.39
N TYR A 56 16.32 -6.05 7.09
CA TYR A 56 15.46 -5.08 6.42
C TYR A 56 14.16 -5.73 5.97
N LEU A 57 13.05 -5.11 6.39
CA LEU A 57 11.69 -5.46 6.05
C LEU A 57 11.08 -4.33 5.23
N THR A 58 10.69 -4.61 3.99
CA THR A 58 10.12 -3.61 3.07
C THR A 58 8.74 -4.04 2.59
N SER A 59 7.79 -3.11 2.58
CA SER A 59 6.45 -3.29 1.98
C SER A 59 5.72 -1.95 1.78
N ALA A 60 4.56 -2.02 1.13
CA ALA A 60 3.63 -0.92 1.04
C ALA A 60 2.97 -0.65 2.40
N VAL A 61 2.82 0.63 2.73
CA VAL A 61 2.07 1.12 3.90
C VAL A 61 0.65 1.50 3.47
N ILE A 62 0.53 2.27 2.38
CA ILE A 62 -0.76 2.75 1.85
C ILE A 62 -0.74 2.70 0.32
N ILE A 63 -1.81 2.19 -0.29
CA ILE A 63 -2.02 2.09 -1.73
C ILE A 63 -3.18 3.03 -2.11
N PRO A 64 -2.99 3.93 -3.08
CA PRO A 64 -4.02 4.89 -3.48
C PRO A 64 -5.27 4.20 -4.04
N ASP A 65 -6.42 4.83 -3.79
CA ASP A 65 -7.75 4.46 -4.29
C ASP A 65 -8.20 3.03 -3.96
N LYS A 66 -7.46 2.35 -3.09
CA LYS A 66 -7.82 1.03 -2.59
C LYS A 66 -8.96 1.15 -1.60
N LEU A 67 -10.09 0.55 -1.94
CA LEU A 67 -11.25 0.45 -1.05
C LEU A 67 -10.95 -0.53 0.10
N ILE A 68 -11.14 -0.07 1.33
CA ILE A 68 -10.95 -0.86 2.55
C ILE A 68 -12.29 -0.95 3.27
N TYR A 69 -12.81 -2.17 3.42
CA TYR A 69 -14.10 -2.39 4.08
C TYR A 69 -14.02 -2.09 5.59
N ARG A 70 -15.08 -1.45 6.10
CA ARG A 70 -15.29 -1.17 7.51
C ARG A 70 -16.75 -1.41 7.87
N ASN A 71 -16.95 -1.79 9.13
CA ASN A 71 -18.26 -1.94 9.73
C ASN A 71 -18.16 -1.51 11.19
N ASP A 72 -18.81 -0.40 11.53
CA ASP A 72 -18.89 0.11 12.89
C ASP A 72 -20.31 0.57 13.21
N ASP A 73 -20.57 0.73 14.50
CA ASP A 73 -21.91 1.04 15.02
C ASP A 73 -22.43 2.44 14.60
N GLN A 74 -21.56 3.35 14.17
CA GLN A 74 -21.93 4.72 13.81
C GLN A 74 -22.26 4.86 12.32
N GLN A 75 -21.44 4.27 11.45
CA GLN A 75 -21.53 4.42 10.00
C GLN A 75 -22.07 3.18 9.28
N GLY A 76 -22.16 2.04 9.97
CA GLY A 76 -22.51 0.76 9.37
C GLY A 76 -21.47 0.28 8.37
N GLU A 77 -21.89 -0.53 7.41
CA GLU A 77 -21.02 -1.04 6.35
C GLU A 77 -20.63 0.08 5.36
N HIS A 78 -19.34 0.33 5.20
CA HIS A 78 -18.80 1.32 4.28
C HIS A 78 -17.39 0.96 3.81
N TYR A 79 -16.88 1.72 2.85
CA TYR A 79 -15.47 1.68 2.46
C TYR A 79 -14.77 2.97 2.82
N ILE A 80 -13.48 2.86 3.16
CA ILE A 80 -12.56 3.98 3.25
C ILE A 80 -11.49 3.86 2.16
N GLN A 81 -10.92 4.98 1.73
CA GLN A 81 -9.80 5.01 0.80
C GLN A 81 -8.89 6.23 1.05
N PHE A 82 -7.71 6.21 0.44
CA PHE A 82 -6.75 7.33 0.44
C PHE A 82 -6.43 7.72 -1.00
N THR A 83 -6.34 9.01 -1.29
CA THR A 83 -5.83 9.48 -2.59
C THR A 83 -4.31 9.54 -2.58
N SER A 84 -3.68 9.54 -3.76
CA SER A 84 -2.22 9.72 -3.86
C SER A 84 -1.73 11.00 -3.17
N ASP A 85 -2.48 12.10 -3.31
CA ASP A 85 -2.15 13.39 -2.68
C ASP A 85 -2.22 13.29 -1.15
N ASP A 86 -3.27 12.66 -0.60
CA ASP A 86 -3.38 12.48 0.85
C ASP A 86 -2.29 11.57 1.40
N ILE A 87 -1.90 10.53 0.66
CA ILE A 87 -0.80 9.63 1.04
C ILE A 87 0.52 10.40 1.15
N GLU A 88 0.82 11.29 0.20
CA GLU A 88 2.02 12.12 0.26
C GLU A 88 2.02 13.02 1.51
N LYS A 89 0.87 13.67 1.79
CA LYS A 89 0.71 14.51 2.99
C LYS A 89 0.89 13.70 4.27
N ILE A 90 0.31 12.51 4.34
CA ILE A 90 0.45 11.59 5.47
C ILE A 90 1.93 11.24 5.71
N ARG A 91 2.66 10.86 4.65
CA ARG A 91 4.10 10.57 4.72
C ARG A 91 4.88 11.78 5.24
N ASN A 92 4.68 12.95 4.63
CA ASN A 92 5.41 14.17 4.98
C ASN A 92 5.17 14.57 6.44
N LYS A 93 3.90 14.55 6.86
CA LYS A 93 3.51 14.87 8.23
C LYS A 93 4.08 13.89 9.25
N PHE A 94 4.07 12.59 8.94
CA PHE A 94 4.68 11.56 9.80
C PHE A 94 6.17 11.81 10.06
N PHE A 95 6.91 12.24 9.03
CA PHE A 95 8.32 12.61 9.19
C PHE A 95 8.53 13.92 9.95
N GLN A 96 7.66 14.92 9.75
CA GLN A 96 7.74 16.21 10.44
C GLN A 96 7.48 16.09 11.94
N GLN A 97 6.48 15.31 12.35
CA GLN A 97 6.07 15.18 13.74
C GLN A 97 6.99 14.28 14.57
N THR A 98 8.13 13.83 14.00
CA THR A 98 8.95 12.75 14.58
C THR A 98 8.06 11.60 15.03
N GLY A 99 7.19 11.10 14.13
CA GLY A 99 6.41 9.89 14.39
C GLY A 99 7.31 8.77 14.90
N ASN A 100 6.77 7.69 15.47
CA ASN A 100 7.62 6.73 16.15
C ASN A 100 8.52 5.94 15.16
N LEU A 101 9.64 6.53 14.75
CA LEU A 101 10.54 6.01 13.72
C LEU A 101 11.40 4.86 14.25
N ARG A 102 11.35 4.59 15.55
CA ARG A 102 12.16 3.57 16.25
C ARG A 102 11.32 2.50 16.94
N LEU A 103 10.01 2.56 16.81
CA LEU A 103 9.08 1.62 17.40
C LEU A 103 8.03 1.22 16.37
N SER A 104 7.60 -0.02 16.46
CA SER A 104 6.40 -0.56 15.84
C SER A 104 5.64 -1.33 16.93
N ASN A 105 4.48 -1.86 16.60
CA ASN A 105 3.86 -2.94 17.37
C ASN A 105 3.49 -4.10 16.45
N LYS A 106 3.11 -5.23 17.05
CA LYS A 106 2.48 -6.33 16.34
C LYS A 106 0.96 -6.18 16.40
N ASN A 107 0.27 -6.27 15.26
CA ASN A 107 -1.20 -6.35 15.21
C ASN A 107 -1.95 -5.24 15.98
N HIS A 108 -1.40 -4.02 16.04
CA HIS A 108 -1.98 -2.89 16.76
C HIS A 108 -2.04 -3.06 18.30
N ASP A 109 -1.34 -4.05 18.86
CA ASP A 109 -1.26 -4.26 20.30
C ASP A 109 -0.18 -3.36 20.92
N GLN A 110 -0.60 -2.33 21.65
CA GLN A 110 0.32 -1.38 22.30
C GLN A 110 1.21 -2.02 23.37
N SER A 111 0.90 -3.24 23.83
CA SER A 111 1.73 -4.01 24.74
C SER A 111 2.76 -4.88 24.03
N ASP A 112 2.54 -5.21 22.75
CA ASP A 112 3.45 -6.00 21.90
C ASP A 112 4.32 -5.07 21.04
N THR A 113 5.18 -4.31 21.71
CA THR A 113 6.06 -3.34 21.07
C THR A 113 7.24 -4.03 20.38
N VAL A 114 7.51 -3.64 19.14
CA VAL A 114 8.63 -4.14 18.34
C VAL A 114 9.67 -3.03 18.18
N GLN A 115 10.91 -3.30 18.61
CA GLN A 115 12.02 -2.39 18.38
C GLN A 115 12.44 -2.46 16.91
N ALA A 116 12.14 -1.40 16.16
CA ALA A 116 12.40 -1.34 14.72
C ALA A 116 12.66 0.08 14.27
N GLN A 117 13.65 0.29 13.40
CA GLN A 117 14.02 1.59 12.90
C GLN A 117 13.54 1.78 11.46
N LEU A 118 12.76 2.82 11.18
CA LEU A 118 12.47 3.23 9.81
C LEU A 118 13.78 3.69 9.15
N ILE A 119 14.16 3.00 8.07
CA ILE A 119 15.36 3.30 7.29
C ILE A 119 15.04 4.26 6.15
N GLU A 120 13.91 4.04 5.49
CA GLU A 120 13.43 4.88 4.40
C GLU A 120 11.92 4.75 4.25
N SER A 121 11.29 5.77 3.69
CA SER A 121 9.96 5.68 3.11
C SER A 121 9.92 6.57 1.86
N TRP A 122 9.22 6.10 0.83
CA TRP A 122 9.11 6.82 -0.44
C TRP A 122 7.72 6.62 -1.05
N ILE A 123 7.40 7.47 -2.04
CA ILE A 123 6.21 7.32 -2.88
C ILE A 123 6.67 6.79 -4.22
N ILE A 124 5.96 5.80 -4.76
CA ILE A 124 6.22 5.31 -6.12
C ILE A 124 5.83 6.40 -7.12
N GLU A 125 6.81 6.91 -7.86
CA GLU A 125 6.59 7.94 -8.89
C GLU A 125 6.36 7.34 -10.28
N ASP A 126 7.17 6.34 -10.65
CA ASP A 126 7.04 5.56 -11.88
C ASP A 126 7.11 4.06 -11.56
N PRO A 127 5.96 3.35 -11.57
CA PRO A 127 5.89 1.92 -11.27
C PRO A 127 6.80 1.02 -12.11
N LYS A 128 7.27 1.47 -13.28
CA LYS A 128 8.12 0.65 -14.17
C LYS A 128 9.60 0.69 -13.78
N VAL A 129 10.07 1.78 -13.18
CA VAL A 129 11.50 1.98 -12.86
C VAL A 129 11.76 2.22 -11.36
N ASP A 130 10.70 2.22 -10.53
CA ASP A 130 10.83 2.41 -9.10
C ASP A 130 11.62 1.27 -8.41
N LYS A 131 12.28 1.59 -7.30
CA LYS A 131 12.93 0.60 -6.43
C LYS A 131 11.98 -0.54 -6.04
N ALA A 132 10.71 -0.24 -5.81
CA ALA A 132 9.68 -1.22 -5.53
C ALA A 132 9.59 -2.28 -6.64
N ALA A 133 9.64 -1.87 -7.92
CA ALA A 133 9.63 -2.79 -9.05
C ALA A 133 10.89 -3.67 -9.10
N ALA A 134 12.06 -3.10 -8.83
CA ALA A 134 13.31 -3.85 -8.72
C ALA A 134 13.30 -4.84 -7.54
N LEU A 135 12.57 -4.52 -6.47
CA LEU A 135 12.30 -5.42 -5.35
C LEU A 135 11.19 -6.43 -5.68
N GLY A 136 10.55 -6.36 -6.85
CA GLY A 136 9.50 -7.27 -7.32
C GLY A 136 8.12 -6.98 -6.73
N PHE A 137 7.83 -5.71 -6.42
CA PHE A 137 6.48 -5.22 -6.15
C PHE A 137 5.86 -4.67 -7.43
N HIS A 138 4.57 -4.94 -7.64
CA HIS A 138 3.78 -4.37 -8.74
C HIS A 138 2.68 -3.52 -8.14
N LEU A 139 2.98 -2.23 -7.92
CA LEU A 139 2.15 -1.30 -7.16
C LEU A 139 1.93 -0.02 -7.97
N PRO A 140 0.76 0.63 -7.86
CA PRO A 140 0.46 1.84 -8.61
C PRO A 140 1.31 3.03 -8.16
N LYS A 141 1.42 4.03 -9.04
CA LYS A 141 1.95 5.35 -8.69
C LYS A 141 1.19 5.90 -7.48
N GLY A 142 1.88 6.56 -6.56
CA GLY A 142 1.27 7.15 -5.36
C GLY A 142 1.26 6.21 -4.15
N THR A 143 1.65 4.94 -4.30
CA THR A 143 1.83 4.03 -3.16
C THR A 143 2.97 4.50 -2.25
N MET A 144 2.70 4.58 -0.95
CA MET A 144 3.72 4.77 0.08
C MET A 144 4.37 3.44 0.43
N MET A 145 5.67 3.37 0.24
CA MET A 145 6.53 2.25 0.65
C MET A 145 7.31 2.61 1.90
N ALA A 146 7.69 1.62 2.70
CA ALA A 146 8.59 1.79 3.83
C ALA A 146 9.56 0.62 3.94
N THR A 147 10.77 0.90 4.46
CA THR A 147 11.71 -0.12 4.93
C THR A 147 12.00 0.09 6.39
N TYR A 148 11.76 -0.93 7.21
CA TYR A 148 12.17 -0.99 8.61
C TYR A 148 13.35 -1.94 8.79
N LYS A 149 14.32 -1.54 9.61
CA LYS A 149 15.30 -2.44 10.20
C LYS A 149 14.74 -2.99 11.50
N ILE A 150 14.59 -4.31 11.57
CA ILE A 150 14.13 -4.96 12.80
C ILE A 150 15.32 -5.14 13.75
N LEU A 151 15.26 -4.47 14.90
CA LEU A 151 16.33 -4.51 15.90
C LEU A 151 16.16 -5.68 16.86
N ASP A 152 14.92 -6.10 17.11
CA ASP A 152 14.59 -7.30 17.86
C ASP A 152 14.90 -8.57 17.04
N GLU A 153 15.94 -9.30 17.43
CA GLU A 153 16.36 -10.52 16.72
C GLU A 153 15.35 -11.65 16.89
N THR A 154 14.72 -11.73 18.06
CA THR A 154 13.72 -12.76 18.36
C THR A 154 12.51 -12.56 17.45
N PHE A 155 11.99 -11.33 17.39
CA PHE A 155 10.88 -11.00 16.50
C PHE A 155 11.22 -11.25 15.03
N TRP A 156 12.43 -10.91 14.60
CA TRP A 156 12.88 -11.18 13.24
C TRP A 156 12.82 -12.67 12.90
N GLU A 157 13.38 -13.52 13.76
CA GLU A 157 13.41 -14.97 13.55
C GLU A 157 12.03 -15.62 13.68
N SER A 158 11.25 -15.25 14.69
CA SER A 158 9.99 -15.94 15.02
C SER A 158 8.78 -15.42 14.26
N GLU A 159 8.80 -14.18 13.77
CA GLU A 159 7.64 -13.55 13.13
C GLU A 159 7.89 -13.17 11.66
N VAL A 160 9.06 -12.62 11.35
CA VAL A 160 9.36 -12.18 9.97
C VAL A 160 9.83 -13.35 9.12
N MET A 161 10.82 -14.11 9.58
CA MET A 161 11.37 -15.24 8.82
C MET A 161 10.40 -16.42 8.70
N THR A 162 9.46 -16.55 9.64
CA THR A 162 8.41 -17.57 9.60
C THR A 162 7.21 -17.15 8.73
N GLY A 163 7.14 -15.89 8.31
CA GLY A 163 6.03 -15.35 7.53
C GLY A 163 4.76 -15.06 8.34
N ASN A 164 4.84 -15.01 9.67
CA ASN A 164 3.69 -14.62 10.51
C ASN A 164 3.35 -13.14 10.33
N VAL A 165 4.35 -12.28 10.07
CA VAL A 165 4.14 -10.89 9.68
C VAL A 165 4.11 -10.82 8.15
N THR A 166 3.01 -10.31 7.59
CA THR A 166 2.74 -10.30 6.13
C THR A 166 2.55 -8.89 5.55
N GLY A 167 2.39 -7.85 6.38
CA GLY A 167 2.35 -6.47 5.92
C GLY A 167 2.67 -5.40 6.95
N PHE A 168 2.59 -4.15 6.49
CA PHE A 168 2.46 -2.98 7.33
C PHE A 168 1.01 -2.52 7.42
N SER A 169 0.64 -1.90 8.53
CA SER A 169 -0.64 -1.24 8.73
C SER A 169 -0.42 0.14 9.33
N LEU A 170 -1.15 1.14 8.84
CA LEU A 170 -1.06 2.49 9.35
C LEU A 170 -1.89 2.66 10.63
N GLU A 171 -1.38 3.39 11.62
CA GLU A 171 -2.16 3.85 12.77
C GLU A 171 -2.16 5.38 12.79
N GLY A 172 -3.34 5.99 12.85
CA GLY A 172 -3.46 7.43 12.81
C GLY A 172 -4.87 7.92 13.06
N ARG A 173 -5.00 9.25 13.12
CA ARG A 173 -6.29 9.96 13.12
C ARG A 173 -6.44 10.70 11.80
N PHE A 174 -7.59 10.54 11.16
CA PHE A 174 -7.87 11.10 9.85
C PHE A 174 -9.19 11.85 9.89
N ARG A 175 -9.30 12.89 9.06
CA ARG A 175 -10.60 13.47 8.71
C ARG A 175 -11.23 12.61 7.63
N GLU A 176 -12.53 12.44 7.72
CA GLU A 176 -13.30 11.67 6.75
C GLU A 176 -14.17 12.62 5.92
N SER A 177 -14.19 12.43 4.62
CA SER A 177 -15.12 13.11 3.73
C SER A 177 -15.82 12.08 2.86
N GLN A 178 -17.15 12.16 2.79
CA GLN A 178 -17.90 11.24 1.93
C GLN A 178 -17.59 11.56 0.47
N VAL A 179 -17.12 10.55 -0.26
CA VAL A 179 -16.90 10.67 -1.69
C VAL A 179 -18.29 10.80 -2.32
N LYS A 180 -18.61 12.00 -2.81
CA LYS A 180 -19.77 12.17 -3.68
C LYS A 180 -19.42 11.43 -4.96
N MET A 181 -20.01 10.26 -5.15
CA MET A 181 -20.10 9.68 -6.47
C MET A 181 -20.82 10.70 -7.35
N SER A 182 -20.08 11.50 -8.12
CA SER A 182 -20.61 11.90 -9.42
C SER A 182 -20.99 10.61 -10.11
N GLU A 183 -22.10 10.59 -10.82
CA GLU A 183 -22.36 9.54 -11.81
C GLU A 183 -21.18 9.58 -12.79
N ALA A 184 -20.11 8.85 -12.45
CA ALA A 184 -19.05 8.53 -13.38
C ALA A 184 -19.76 7.63 -14.38
N THR A 185 -20.23 8.24 -15.47
CA THR A 185 -20.38 7.51 -16.71
C THR A 185 -19.08 6.73 -16.87
N PRO A 186 -19.12 5.40 -17.05
CA PRO A 186 -17.94 4.67 -17.45
C PRO A 186 -17.32 5.47 -18.59
N LYS A 187 -16.07 5.94 -18.44
CA LYS A 187 -15.37 6.47 -19.61
C LYS A 187 -15.42 5.34 -20.62
N GLU A 188 -16.18 5.53 -21.69
CA GLU A 188 -16.14 4.61 -22.82
C GLU A 188 -14.67 4.41 -23.14
N ILE A 189 -14.23 3.16 -23.03
CA ILE A 189 -12.89 2.79 -23.47
C ILE A 189 -12.89 3.12 -24.96
N ASP A 190 -12.04 4.05 -25.36
CA ASP A 190 -11.85 4.35 -26.77
C ASP A 190 -11.09 3.20 -27.41
N TRP A 191 -11.85 2.20 -27.86
CA TRP A 191 -11.33 1.01 -28.52
C TRP A 191 -10.54 1.35 -29.78
N SER A 192 -10.79 2.51 -30.41
CA SER A 192 -10.05 2.92 -31.61
C SER A 192 -8.57 3.19 -31.31
N SER A 193 -8.28 3.83 -30.17
CA SER A 193 -6.89 4.07 -29.74
C SER A 193 -6.11 2.79 -29.47
N ILE A 194 -6.78 1.76 -28.96
CA ILE A 194 -6.19 0.45 -28.67
C ILE A 194 -5.96 -0.35 -29.96
N GLU A 195 -6.88 -0.25 -30.92
CA GLU A 195 -6.74 -0.88 -32.23
C GLU A 195 -5.55 -0.32 -33.01
N ASP A 196 -5.34 1.00 -32.96
CA ASP A 196 -4.20 1.65 -33.60
C ASP A 196 -2.86 1.18 -33.01
N ASP A 197 -2.77 1.10 -31.68
CA ASP A 197 -1.57 0.60 -30.99
C ASP A 197 -1.28 -0.87 -31.31
N ILE A 198 -2.32 -1.72 -31.36
CA ILE A 198 -2.18 -3.13 -31.74
C ILE A 198 -1.71 -3.26 -33.19
N ASN A 199 -2.30 -2.48 -34.12
CA ASN A 199 -1.91 -2.52 -35.53
C ASN A 199 -0.48 -2.03 -35.76
N ALA A 200 -0.03 -1.03 -34.99
CA ALA A 200 1.36 -0.57 -35.02
C ALA A 200 2.32 -1.69 -34.61
N ILE A 201 2.05 -2.38 -33.50
CA ILE A 201 2.86 -3.50 -33.01
C ILE A 201 2.87 -4.67 -34.01
N LEU A 202 1.71 -5.02 -34.57
CA LEU A 202 1.61 -6.09 -35.57
C LEU A 202 2.40 -5.77 -36.84
N ASN A 203 2.41 -4.50 -37.27
CA ASN A 203 3.20 -4.08 -38.42
C ASN A 203 4.69 -4.13 -38.12
N GLU A 204 5.15 -3.68 -36.94
CA GLU A 204 6.55 -3.81 -36.54
C GLU A 204 7.00 -5.28 -36.54
N LEU A 205 6.20 -6.18 -35.99
CA LEU A 205 6.49 -7.62 -35.95
C LEU A 205 6.51 -8.27 -37.33
N ARG A 206 5.66 -7.83 -38.27
CA ARG A 206 5.69 -8.26 -39.68
C ARG A 206 6.92 -7.73 -40.40
N THR A 207 7.29 -6.47 -40.20
CA THR A 207 8.51 -5.90 -40.83
C THR A 207 9.78 -6.55 -40.31
N ASP A 208 9.77 -7.02 -39.06
CA ASP A 208 10.88 -7.75 -38.43
C ASP A 208 10.93 -9.25 -38.79
N GLY A 209 9.98 -9.76 -39.61
CA GLY A 209 9.90 -11.18 -39.97
C GLY A 209 9.60 -12.11 -38.79
N LYS A 210 9.00 -11.59 -37.72
CA LYS A 210 8.59 -12.36 -36.51
C LYS A 210 7.13 -12.83 -36.58
N LEU A 211 6.38 -12.34 -37.56
CA LEU A 211 5.02 -12.77 -37.88
C LEU A 211 4.92 -12.95 -39.41
N ASP A 212 4.45 -14.12 -39.84
CA ASP A 212 4.08 -14.42 -41.23
C ASP A 212 2.70 -13.83 -41.59
#